data_AF-A0A9N9NJB9-F1
#
_entry.id   AF-A0A9N9NJB9-F1
#
_cell.length_a   1.000
_cell.length_b   1.000
_cell.length_c   1.000
_cell.angle_alpha   90.00
_cell.angle_beta   90.00
_cell.angle_gamma   90.00
#
_symmetry.space_group_name_H-M   'P 1'
#
loop_
_entity.id
_entity.type
_entity.pdbx_description
1 polymer ?
#
loop_
_entity_poly.entity_id
_entity_poly.type
_entity_poly.pdbx_seq_one_letter_code
_entity_poly.pdbx_strand_id
1 'polypeptide(L)'
;NVCFDHHVTPDLPELSDTTLIIYLRKLADIFRNSSLASFKAKLFQIRFSIGMKKSDLWDSNSLYVFMPKIGPKYAISPTSDKDNKPSENSLLLVNCEIPHILSFFIGPHGPFLDYGSYADCYCDECSGCRISLYTCKNEVKCPPHTRKCPGSMFSSTSSVNNASIVTTEWVEQNYDSIIPVDGSWHMPNANRNAYEEYFKTRLKNARFFGIDEVKDKTTDLPHMLPTPKDFSEAVGNLGISEKDHVVVYDSIGLDYFSIIYVLYQKVFGHERVSLLEGGLPKWLKEGRPVESGPIDIISKSYKVPTLNTALVRNYNDIRNNIDHGKDSPEFEQVLDARPEARYFFTGDASEPRPGLQSGHMPYSTSVPFNSIIDPNTKTTFLNDDELKKLFQSKNIDLEKPIVLSCGSGVTATMLYTALEKIGAKKLAVYDGSWTEYAGKEGSPIVGRK
;
A
#
# COMPACT_ATOMS: atom_id res chain seq x y z
N ASN A 1 -33.48 -18.43 -44.90
CA ASN A 1 -34.33 -19.55 -45.35
C ASN A 1 -33.53 -20.51 -46.19
N VAL A 2 -32.96 -21.51 -45.49
CA VAL A 2 -32.51 -22.86 -45.88
C VAL A 2 -31.25 -23.15 -45.04
N CYS A 3 -31.43 -24.00 -44.03
CA CYS A 3 -30.33 -24.69 -43.37
C CYS A 3 -29.89 -25.83 -44.28
N PHE A 4 -28.59 -25.99 -44.48
CA PHE A 4 -28.05 -27.28 -44.94
C PHE A 4 -27.62 -28.07 -43.71
N ASP A 5 -28.41 -29.10 -43.44
CA ASP A 5 -28.19 -30.11 -42.43
C ASP A 5 -27.92 -31.40 -43.20
N HIS A 6 -26.66 -31.79 -43.40
CA HIS A 6 -26.27 -33.07 -44.00
C HIS A 6 -25.01 -33.62 -43.33
N HIS A 7 -25.20 -34.65 -42.51
CA HIS A 7 -24.19 -35.68 -42.28
C HIS A 7 -24.06 -36.53 -43.55
N VAL A 8 -23.00 -36.34 -44.33
CA VAL A 8 -22.34 -37.39 -45.13
C VAL A 8 -20.89 -36.96 -45.35
N THR A 9 -19.92 -37.69 -44.81
CA THR A 9 -18.52 -37.64 -45.26
C THR A 9 -18.39 -38.35 -46.61
N PRO A 10 -17.80 -37.71 -47.61
CA PRO A 10 -16.67 -38.36 -48.26
C PRO A 10 -15.51 -37.39 -48.54
N ASP A 11 -14.31 -37.94 -48.53
CA ASP A 11 -13.02 -37.28 -48.78
C ASP A 11 -13.04 -36.27 -49.94
N LEU A 12 -12.62 -35.03 -49.67
CA LEU A 12 -12.15 -34.07 -50.68
C LEU A 12 -10.95 -33.26 -50.12
N PRO A 13 -10.02 -32.86 -51.00
CA PRO A 13 -8.59 -32.73 -50.73
C PRO A 13 -8.18 -31.33 -50.23
N GLU A 14 -6.95 -31.25 -49.73
CA GLU A 14 -6.22 -30.03 -49.38
C GLU A 14 -6.57 -28.84 -50.29
N LEU A 15 -7.24 -27.83 -49.72
CA LEU A 15 -7.39 -26.52 -50.35
C LEU A 15 -6.21 -25.64 -49.94
N SER A 16 -5.46 -25.17 -50.93
CA SER A 16 -4.16 -24.51 -50.81
C SER A 16 -4.21 -23.07 -50.26
N ASP A 17 -3.06 -22.63 -49.74
CA ASP A 17 -2.69 -21.40 -49.03
C ASP A 17 -3.13 -20.03 -49.62
N THR A 18 -3.82 -20.00 -50.77
CA THR A 18 -4.00 -18.76 -51.53
C THR A 18 -5.19 -17.92 -51.05
N THR A 19 -6.21 -18.53 -50.43
CA THR A 19 -7.41 -17.79 -49.96
C THR A 19 -7.14 -17.01 -48.66
N LEU A 20 -6.21 -17.46 -47.82
CA LEU A 20 -5.81 -16.78 -46.58
C LEU A 20 -4.97 -15.52 -46.86
N ILE A 21 -4.18 -15.54 -47.94
CA ILE A 21 -3.32 -14.42 -48.35
C ILE A 21 -4.14 -13.21 -48.84
N ILE A 22 -5.30 -13.45 -49.47
CA ILE A 22 -6.18 -12.37 -49.96
C ILE A 22 -6.87 -11.65 -48.78
N TYR A 23 -7.21 -12.37 -47.71
CA TYR A 23 -7.86 -11.79 -46.53
C TYR A 23 -6.90 -10.94 -45.69
N LEU A 24 -5.66 -11.40 -45.53
CA LEU A 24 -4.62 -10.68 -44.78
C LEU A 24 -4.13 -9.42 -45.51
N ARG A 25 -4.11 -9.40 -46.85
CA ARG A 25 -3.78 -8.18 -47.62
C ARG A 25 -4.83 -7.09 -47.48
N LYS A 26 -6.14 -7.43 -47.46
CA LYS A 26 -7.20 -6.44 -47.23
C LYS A 26 -7.18 -5.85 -45.82
N LEU A 27 -6.88 -6.64 -44.79
CA LEU A 27 -6.70 -6.12 -43.43
C LEU A 27 -5.48 -5.19 -43.34
N ALA A 28 -4.36 -5.55 -43.96
CA ALA A 28 -3.16 -4.70 -43.97
C ALA A 28 -3.38 -3.34 -44.65
N ASP A 29 -4.18 -3.27 -45.71
CA ASP A 29 -4.50 -2.00 -46.39
C ASP A 29 -5.51 -1.14 -45.59
N ILE A 30 -6.45 -1.76 -44.87
CA ILE A 30 -7.36 -1.06 -43.93
C ILE A 30 -6.56 -0.42 -42.78
N PHE A 31 -5.53 -1.10 -42.28
CA PHE A 31 -4.67 -0.57 -41.19
C PHE A 31 -3.59 0.41 -41.66
N ARG A 32 -3.25 0.42 -42.97
CA ARG A 32 -2.30 1.39 -43.54
C ARG A 32 -2.88 2.81 -43.59
N ASN A 33 -4.18 2.92 -43.83
CA ASN A 33 -4.89 4.19 -44.01
C ASN A 33 -5.56 4.72 -42.73
N SER A 34 -5.33 4.09 -41.57
CA SER A 34 -5.83 4.61 -40.29
C SER A 34 -4.87 5.65 -39.69
N SER A 35 -5.44 6.76 -39.18
CA SER A 35 -4.71 7.95 -38.70
C SER A 35 -4.14 7.83 -37.28
N LEU A 36 -4.13 6.63 -36.68
CA LEU A 36 -3.72 6.41 -35.29
C LEU A 36 -2.20 6.17 -35.16
N ALA A 37 -1.44 7.26 -35.01
CA ALA A 37 0.01 7.25 -34.86
C ALA A 37 0.53 6.57 -33.56
N SER A 38 -0.28 6.54 -32.49
CA SER A 38 0.13 5.99 -31.19
C SER A 38 0.31 4.45 -31.20
N PHE A 39 -0.35 3.77 -32.14
CA PHE A 39 -0.33 2.31 -32.23
C PHE A 39 0.86 1.78 -33.05
N LYS A 40 1.30 2.55 -34.07
CA LYS A 40 2.48 2.23 -34.89
C LYS A 40 3.78 2.22 -34.07
N ALA A 41 3.88 3.04 -33.03
CA ALA A 41 5.05 3.11 -32.16
C ALA A 41 5.18 1.91 -31.19
N LYS A 42 4.06 1.40 -30.65
CA LYS A 42 4.07 0.29 -29.68
C LYS A 42 4.40 -1.07 -30.31
N LEU A 43 3.92 -1.32 -31.54
CA LEU A 43 4.22 -2.56 -32.27
C LEU A 43 5.70 -2.67 -32.68
N PHE A 44 6.36 -1.53 -32.95
CA PHE A 44 7.78 -1.51 -33.31
C PHE A 44 8.69 -1.83 -32.11
N GLN A 45 8.31 -1.42 -30.90
CA GLN A 45 9.06 -1.70 -29.66
C GLN A 45 9.02 -3.18 -29.24
N ILE A 46 7.92 -3.88 -29.48
CA ILE A 46 7.75 -5.30 -29.13
C ILE A 46 8.70 -6.20 -29.94
N ARG A 47 8.97 -5.85 -31.21
CA ARG A 47 9.88 -6.63 -32.06
C ARG A 47 11.34 -6.63 -31.62
N PHE A 48 11.80 -5.56 -30.97
CA PHE A 48 13.23 -5.43 -30.60
C PHE A 48 13.58 -6.08 -29.27
N SER A 49 12.62 -6.40 -28.41
CA SER A 49 12.90 -6.82 -27.02
C SER A 49 12.96 -8.34 -26.80
N ILE A 50 12.65 -9.18 -27.80
CA ILE A 50 12.47 -10.64 -27.58
C ILE A 50 13.32 -11.54 -28.49
N GLY A 51 14.07 -11.01 -29.47
CA GLY A 51 15.10 -11.80 -30.18
C GLY A 51 14.64 -13.12 -30.84
N MET A 52 13.34 -13.30 -31.15
CA MET A 52 12.80 -14.57 -31.66
C MET A 52 12.95 -14.70 -33.18
N LYS A 53 13.28 -15.91 -33.65
CA LYS A 53 13.34 -16.25 -35.08
C LYS A 53 11.97 -16.73 -35.57
N LYS A 54 11.72 -16.50 -36.86
CA LYS A 54 10.44 -16.77 -37.55
C LYS A 54 10.01 -18.25 -37.54
N SER A 55 10.93 -19.17 -37.22
CA SER A 55 10.73 -20.62 -37.15
C SER A 55 9.99 -21.10 -35.91
N ASP A 56 9.89 -20.28 -34.86
CA ASP A 56 9.45 -20.75 -33.53
C ASP A 56 7.92 -20.66 -33.32
N LEU A 57 7.14 -20.46 -34.39
CA LEU A 57 5.69 -20.22 -34.35
C LEU A 57 4.85 -21.28 -35.07
N TRP A 58 5.40 -22.48 -35.27
CA TRP A 58 4.73 -23.54 -36.02
C TRP A 58 4.22 -24.65 -35.11
N ASP A 59 3.01 -24.47 -34.58
CA ASP A 59 2.07 -25.58 -34.36
C ASP A 59 0.63 -25.08 -34.57
N SER A 60 -0.12 -25.78 -35.41
CA SER A 60 -1.27 -25.24 -36.16
C SER A 60 -2.64 -25.42 -35.49
N ASN A 61 -2.72 -25.76 -34.21
CA ASN A 61 -4.01 -25.96 -33.53
C ASN A 61 -4.12 -25.36 -32.12
N SER A 62 -3.28 -24.39 -31.76
CA SER A 62 -3.34 -23.75 -30.44
C SER A 62 -3.43 -22.22 -30.54
N LEU A 63 -4.51 -21.65 -29.99
CA LEU A 63 -4.62 -20.20 -29.75
C LEU A 63 -3.89 -19.87 -28.45
N TYR A 64 -2.64 -19.40 -28.55
CA TYR A 64 -1.90 -18.92 -27.38
C TYR A 64 -2.29 -17.46 -27.07
N VAL A 65 -3.07 -17.26 -26.00
CA VAL A 65 -3.30 -15.92 -25.43
C VAL A 65 -2.14 -15.62 -24.46
N PHE A 66 -1.17 -14.84 -24.92
CA PHE A 66 -0.11 -14.31 -24.05
C PHE A 66 -0.61 -13.05 -23.34
N MET A 67 -0.91 -13.16 -22.04
CA MET A 67 -1.04 -11.99 -21.17
C MET A 67 0.31 -11.68 -20.51
N PRO A 68 0.73 -10.40 -20.43
CA PRO A 68 1.96 -10.04 -19.73
C PRO A 68 1.85 -10.49 -18.27
N LYS A 69 2.93 -11.08 -17.77
CA LYS A 69 3.03 -11.63 -16.41
C LYS A 69 2.84 -10.49 -15.38
N ILE A 70 1.61 -10.29 -14.90
CA ILE A 70 1.28 -9.37 -13.82
C ILE A 70 0.74 -10.21 -12.65
N GLY A 71 1.62 -10.56 -11.71
CA GLY A 71 1.26 -11.09 -10.39
C GLY A 71 0.66 -12.52 -10.32
N PRO A 72 0.61 -13.13 -9.12
CA PRO A 72 0.34 -14.57 -8.94
C PRO A 72 -1.16 -14.94 -8.87
N LYS A 73 -2.10 -14.10 -9.34
CA LYS A 73 -3.53 -14.21 -8.99
C LYS A 73 -4.48 -14.63 -10.13
N TYR A 74 -4.02 -15.29 -11.18
CA TYR A 74 -4.91 -15.85 -12.22
C TYR A 74 -4.62 -17.34 -12.43
N ALA A 75 -5.65 -18.19 -12.31
CA ALA A 75 -5.57 -19.61 -12.61
C ALA A 75 -6.44 -19.91 -13.84
N ILE A 76 -5.83 -20.53 -14.86
CA ILE A 76 -6.55 -21.14 -15.97
C ILE A 76 -6.68 -22.63 -15.62
N SER A 77 -7.90 -23.13 -15.47
CA SER A 77 -8.16 -24.57 -15.40
C SER A 77 -8.99 -24.99 -16.61
N PRO A 78 -8.57 -26.01 -17.38
CA PRO A 78 -9.48 -26.66 -18.30
C PRO A 78 -10.60 -27.34 -17.48
N THR A 79 -11.85 -27.18 -17.90
CA THR A 79 -12.97 -27.93 -17.33
C THR A 79 -12.90 -29.38 -17.84
N SER A 80 -12.86 -30.33 -16.92
CA SER A 80 -12.90 -31.77 -17.23
C SER A 80 -14.34 -32.24 -17.39
N ASP A 81 -14.64 -32.95 -18.49
CA ASP A 81 -15.82 -33.80 -18.56
C ASP A 81 -15.61 -35.08 -17.72
N LYS A 82 -16.67 -35.87 -17.47
CA LYS A 82 -16.68 -37.04 -16.56
C LYS A 82 -15.59 -38.11 -16.79
N ASP A 83 -14.88 -38.06 -17.92
CA ASP A 83 -13.80 -38.99 -18.29
C ASP A 83 -12.40 -38.35 -18.41
N ASN A 84 -12.17 -37.17 -17.80
CA ASN A 84 -10.84 -36.56 -17.66
C ASN A 84 -10.08 -36.27 -18.98
N LYS A 85 -10.81 -35.90 -20.06
CA LYS A 85 -10.25 -35.25 -21.25
C LYS A 85 -10.64 -33.76 -21.27
N PRO A 86 -9.75 -32.84 -21.68
CA PRO A 86 -10.09 -31.42 -21.80
C PRO A 86 -11.11 -31.22 -22.94
N SER A 87 -12.22 -30.52 -22.67
CA SER A 87 -13.18 -30.14 -23.71
C SER A 87 -12.56 -29.09 -24.64
N GLU A 88 -12.49 -29.39 -25.93
CA GLU A 88 -12.07 -28.43 -26.94
C GLU A 88 -13.07 -27.26 -26.95
N ASN A 89 -12.60 -26.06 -26.56
CA ASN A 89 -13.30 -24.77 -26.55
C ASN A 89 -14.02 -24.33 -25.25
N SER A 90 -13.41 -24.49 -24.08
CA SER A 90 -13.91 -23.90 -22.83
C SER A 90 -12.84 -23.02 -22.15
N LEU A 91 -13.20 -21.77 -21.83
CA LEU A 91 -12.34 -20.81 -21.13
C LEU A 91 -12.98 -20.47 -19.77
N LEU A 92 -12.31 -20.82 -18.68
CA LEU A 92 -12.70 -20.43 -17.32
C LEU A 92 -11.92 -19.16 -16.92
N LEU A 93 -12.64 -18.06 -16.69
CA LEU A 93 -12.07 -16.84 -16.13
C LEU A 93 -12.59 -16.67 -14.70
N VAL A 94 -11.71 -16.85 -13.72
CA VAL A 94 -12.01 -16.58 -12.31
C VAL A 94 -11.48 -15.19 -11.99
N ASN A 95 -12.38 -14.26 -11.65
CA ASN A 95 -11.99 -12.93 -11.22
C ASN A 95 -12.34 -12.76 -9.74
N CYS A 96 -11.32 -12.74 -8.89
CA CYS A 96 -11.46 -12.37 -7.49
C CYS A 96 -10.89 -10.96 -7.32
N GLU A 97 -11.76 -10.02 -6.96
CA GLU A 97 -11.51 -8.62 -6.57
C GLU A 97 -11.49 -7.56 -7.71
N ILE A 98 -12.61 -6.84 -7.83
CA ILE A 98 -12.80 -5.37 -7.81
C ILE A 98 -14.19 -5.07 -8.41
N PRO A 99 -15.12 -4.40 -7.69
CA PRO A 99 -16.35 -3.91 -8.31
C PRO A 99 -16.01 -2.71 -9.18
N HIS A 100 -16.53 -2.67 -10.42
CA HIS A 100 -16.37 -1.57 -11.39
C HIS A 100 -15.12 -1.57 -12.28
N ILE A 101 -14.87 -2.67 -13.00
CA ILE A 101 -14.25 -2.57 -14.34
C ILE A 101 -15.30 -2.94 -15.38
N LEU A 102 -15.63 -1.98 -16.25
CA LEU A 102 -16.31 -2.24 -17.51
C LEU A 102 -15.37 -3.10 -18.38
N SER A 103 -15.63 -4.40 -18.43
CA SER A 103 -14.96 -5.31 -19.34
C SER A 103 -15.32 -4.95 -20.78
N PHE A 104 -14.39 -4.31 -21.51
CA PHE A 104 -14.51 -4.14 -22.96
C PHE A 104 -14.04 -5.42 -23.66
N PHE A 105 -14.97 -6.15 -24.25
CA PHE A 105 -14.66 -7.28 -25.13
C PHE A 105 -14.41 -6.77 -26.55
N ILE A 106 -13.24 -7.07 -27.11
CA ILE A 106 -12.95 -6.90 -28.54
C ILE A 106 -13.00 -8.28 -29.18
N GLY A 107 -14.14 -8.63 -29.79
CA GLY A 107 -14.25 -9.76 -30.72
C GLY A 107 -13.86 -9.32 -32.15
N PRO A 108 -13.60 -10.27 -33.08
CA PRO A 108 -13.06 -9.93 -34.40
C PRO A 108 -14.06 -9.25 -35.36
N HIS A 109 -15.32 -9.10 -34.97
CA HIS A 109 -16.33 -8.41 -35.76
C HIS A 109 -17.17 -7.52 -34.83
N GLY A 110 -17.55 -6.34 -35.34
CA GLY A 110 -18.34 -5.33 -34.64
C GLY A 110 -19.73 -5.81 -34.18
N PRO A 111 -20.55 -4.89 -33.66
CA PRO A 111 -21.57 -5.20 -32.66
C PRO A 111 -22.72 -6.04 -33.22
N PHE A 112 -23.24 -6.91 -32.34
CA PHE A 112 -24.27 -7.94 -32.51
C PHE A 112 -23.81 -9.24 -33.17
N LEU A 113 -23.77 -10.31 -32.37
CA LEU A 113 -24.39 -11.60 -32.69
C LEU A 113 -24.47 -12.47 -31.42
N ASP A 114 -25.72 -12.70 -31.03
CA ASP A 114 -26.27 -13.41 -29.87
C ASP A 114 -26.12 -14.95 -30.02
N TYR A 115 -24.89 -15.46 -30.05
CA TYR A 115 -24.66 -16.92 -30.25
C TYR A 115 -23.64 -17.52 -29.27
N GLY A 116 -23.76 -17.16 -27.99
CA GLY A 116 -23.09 -17.84 -26.89
C GLY A 116 -23.91 -17.70 -25.62
N SER A 117 -24.03 -18.77 -24.84
CA SER A 117 -24.69 -18.70 -23.53
C SER A 117 -23.69 -18.23 -22.49
N TYR A 118 -24.15 -17.31 -21.64
CA TYR A 118 -23.38 -16.72 -20.54
C TYR A 118 -24.11 -16.96 -19.22
N ALA A 119 -23.36 -17.28 -18.17
CA ALA A 119 -23.89 -17.32 -16.81
C ALA A 119 -22.92 -16.66 -15.82
N ASP A 120 -23.48 -15.82 -14.96
CA ASP A 120 -22.85 -15.35 -13.74
C ASP A 120 -23.20 -16.30 -12.59
N CYS A 121 -22.19 -17.00 -12.08
CA CYS A 121 -22.33 -17.82 -10.89
C CYS A 121 -21.70 -17.11 -9.69
N TYR A 122 -22.43 -17.08 -8.58
CA TYR A 122 -21.96 -16.52 -7.32
C TYR A 122 -21.64 -17.66 -6.35
N CYS A 123 -20.58 -17.49 -5.56
CA CYS A 123 -20.23 -18.45 -4.52
C CYS A 123 -21.03 -18.17 -3.25
N ASP A 124 -21.65 -19.20 -2.67
CA ASP A 124 -22.42 -19.08 -1.42
C ASP A 124 -21.54 -18.72 -0.19
N GLU A 125 -20.21 -18.98 -0.25
CA GLU A 125 -19.29 -18.83 0.88
C GLU A 125 -18.51 -17.50 0.90
N CYS A 126 -18.48 -16.74 -0.21
CA CYS A 126 -17.76 -15.47 -0.29
C CYS A 126 -18.61 -14.38 -0.95
N SER A 127 -19.04 -13.41 -0.13
CA SER A 127 -19.74 -12.19 -0.54
C SER A 127 -18.83 -11.32 -1.41
N GLY A 128 -18.79 -11.60 -2.72
CA GLY A 128 -18.06 -10.81 -3.72
C GLY A 128 -17.40 -11.60 -4.86
N CYS A 129 -17.35 -12.93 -4.80
CA CYS A 129 -16.75 -13.74 -5.86
C CYS A 129 -17.73 -13.97 -7.01
N ARG A 130 -17.39 -13.47 -8.20
CA ARG A 130 -18.14 -13.63 -9.45
C ARG A 130 -17.38 -14.56 -10.39
N ILE A 131 -18.02 -15.66 -10.80
CA ILE A 131 -17.49 -16.59 -11.79
C ILE A 131 -18.28 -16.42 -13.07
N SER A 132 -17.61 -15.96 -14.11
CA SER A 132 -18.21 -15.72 -15.42
C SER A 132 -17.90 -16.90 -16.35
N LEU A 133 -18.95 -17.63 -16.73
CA LEU A 133 -18.84 -18.81 -17.60
C LEU A 133 -19.35 -18.48 -19.01
N TYR A 134 -18.58 -18.86 -20.02
CA TYR A 134 -18.92 -18.68 -21.43
C TYR A 134 -18.84 -20.02 -22.17
N THR A 135 -19.86 -20.31 -22.98
CA THR A 135 -19.83 -21.44 -23.92
C THR A 135 -20.44 -21.07 -25.26
N CYS A 136 -19.89 -21.64 -26.33
CA CYS A 136 -20.34 -21.42 -27.70
C CYS A 136 -21.45 -22.40 -28.14
N LYS A 137 -21.90 -23.34 -27.30
CA LYS A 137 -22.77 -24.43 -27.80
C LYS A 137 -23.98 -24.89 -26.98
N ASN A 138 -24.30 -24.40 -25.78
CA ASN A 138 -25.52 -24.78 -25.03
C ASN A 138 -25.80 -23.84 -23.82
N GLU A 139 -26.99 -23.90 -23.21
CA GLU A 139 -27.27 -23.22 -21.93
C GLU A 139 -26.21 -23.52 -20.86
N VAL A 140 -25.64 -22.48 -20.25
CA VAL A 140 -24.73 -22.62 -19.12
C VAL A 140 -25.54 -22.70 -17.83
N LYS A 141 -25.45 -23.82 -17.11
CA LYS A 141 -25.98 -23.94 -15.74
C LYS A 141 -24.83 -23.98 -14.75
N CYS A 142 -24.94 -23.23 -13.65
CA CYS A 142 -23.96 -23.28 -12.57
C CYS A 142 -23.88 -24.71 -12.01
N PRO A 143 -22.70 -25.36 -12.00
CA PRO A 143 -22.55 -26.71 -11.46
C PRO A 143 -22.92 -26.76 -9.98
N PRO A 144 -23.57 -27.84 -9.48
CA PRO A 144 -23.95 -27.95 -8.07
C PRO A 144 -22.76 -27.96 -7.08
N HIS A 145 -21.53 -28.10 -7.59
CA HIS A 145 -20.28 -28.19 -6.84
C HIS A 145 -19.41 -26.91 -6.85
N THR A 146 -19.88 -25.77 -7.38
CA THR A 146 -19.20 -24.46 -7.18
C THR A 146 -19.37 -23.88 -5.76
N ARG A 147 -19.75 -24.71 -4.79
CA ARG A 147 -19.88 -24.34 -3.37
C ARG A 147 -18.57 -24.34 -2.59
N LYS A 148 -17.43 -24.72 -3.19
CA LYS A 148 -16.11 -24.62 -2.56
C LYS A 148 -15.10 -24.03 -3.54
N CYS A 149 -14.43 -22.96 -3.15
CA CYS A 149 -13.37 -22.34 -3.95
C CYS A 149 -12.24 -23.36 -4.24
N PRO A 150 -11.65 -23.38 -5.44
CA PRO A 150 -10.44 -24.14 -5.72
C PRO A 150 -9.26 -23.46 -5.01
N GLY A 151 -9.10 -23.78 -3.73
CA GLY A 151 -8.12 -23.17 -2.84
C GLY A 151 -8.21 -23.61 -1.38
N SER A 152 -8.90 -24.71 -1.05
CA SER A 152 -8.90 -25.26 0.31
C SER A 152 -7.62 -26.08 0.58
N MET A 153 -6.50 -25.38 0.60
CA MET A 153 -5.27 -25.80 1.29
C MET A 153 -4.64 -24.63 2.04
N PHE A 154 -5.46 -23.76 2.65
CA PHE A 154 -4.98 -22.90 3.74
C PHE A 154 -5.98 -22.95 4.88
N SER A 155 -5.45 -23.34 6.03
CA SER A 155 -6.12 -23.37 7.32
C SER A 155 -6.79 -22.02 7.58
N SER A 156 -8.02 -22.09 8.07
CA SER A 156 -8.80 -20.97 8.58
C SER A 156 -8.08 -20.31 9.76
N THR A 157 -7.34 -19.25 9.46
CA THR A 157 -7.22 -18.12 10.37
C THR A 157 -7.86 -16.95 9.65
N SER A 158 -8.95 -16.44 10.22
CA SER A 158 -9.58 -15.18 9.83
C SER A 158 -8.53 -14.07 9.81
N SER A 159 -7.95 -13.78 8.65
CA SER A 159 -7.15 -12.58 8.47
C SER A 159 -8.13 -11.43 8.37
N VAL A 160 -8.40 -10.78 9.50
CA VAL A 160 -8.87 -9.40 9.49
C VAL A 160 -7.88 -8.65 8.61
N ASN A 161 -8.34 -8.11 7.48
CA ASN A 161 -7.53 -7.18 6.68
C ASN A 161 -7.30 -5.94 7.56
N ASN A 162 -6.26 -5.99 8.40
CA ASN A 162 -5.73 -4.87 9.16
C ASN A 162 -5.05 -3.92 8.17
N ALA A 163 -5.85 -3.19 7.39
CA ALA A 163 -5.32 -2.11 6.60
C ALA A 163 -4.78 -1.05 7.56
N SER A 164 -3.45 -0.96 7.66
CA SER A 164 -2.76 0.08 8.44
C SER A 164 -3.13 1.49 7.97
N ILE A 165 -3.62 1.62 6.73
CA ILE A 165 -4.08 2.86 6.09
C ILE A 165 -5.47 2.62 5.53
N VAL A 166 -6.43 3.47 5.88
CA VAL A 166 -7.84 3.41 5.45
C VAL A 166 -8.22 4.65 4.65
N THR A 167 -9.13 4.50 3.69
CA THR A 167 -9.62 5.62 2.89
C THR A 167 -10.68 6.43 3.65
N THR A 168 -10.90 7.66 3.21
CA THR A 168 -12.01 8.51 3.66
C THR A 168 -13.38 7.84 3.46
N GLU A 169 -13.58 7.15 2.34
CA GLU A 169 -14.79 6.37 2.06
C GLU A 169 -14.99 5.23 3.06
N TRP A 170 -13.94 4.49 3.38
CA TRP A 170 -14.00 3.41 4.37
C TRP A 170 -14.35 3.95 5.76
N VAL A 171 -13.77 5.08 6.16
CA VAL A 171 -14.08 5.73 7.43
C VAL A 171 -15.55 6.13 7.51
N GLU A 172 -16.10 6.76 6.46
CA GLU A 172 -17.52 7.12 6.43
C GLU A 172 -18.44 5.90 6.55
N GLN A 173 -18.12 4.80 5.88
CA GLN A 173 -18.90 3.56 5.95
C GLN A 173 -18.82 2.83 7.31
N ASN A 174 -17.75 3.04 8.08
CA ASN A 174 -17.48 2.33 9.34
C ASN A 174 -17.52 3.25 10.57
N TYR A 175 -18.06 4.47 10.42
CA TYR A 175 -17.93 5.56 11.38
C TYR A 175 -18.41 5.20 12.80
N ASP A 176 -19.49 4.44 12.90
CA ASP A 176 -20.08 4.02 14.18
C ASP A 176 -19.24 2.95 14.92
N SER A 177 -18.23 2.38 14.25
CA SER A 177 -17.38 1.30 14.78
C SER A 177 -15.94 1.74 15.07
N ILE A 178 -15.63 3.03 14.89
CA ILE A 178 -14.29 3.59 15.08
C ILE A 178 -14.29 4.76 16.06
N ILE A 179 -13.11 5.09 16.56
CA ILE A 179 -12.84 6.32 17.30
C ILE A 179 -11.80 7.13 16.50
N PRO A 180 -12.20 8.23 15.84
CA PRO A 180 -11.24 9.10 15.19
C PRO A 180 -10.35 9.80 16.23
N VAL A 181 -9.05 9.86 15.97
CA VAL A 181 -8.08 10.56 16.81
C VAL A 181 -7.33 11.58 15.95
N ASP A 182 -7.48 12.85 16.30
CA ASP A 182 -6.71 13.95 15.75
C ASP A 182 -5.34 14.01 16.43
N GLY A 183 -4.32 13.69 15.66
CA GLY A 183 -2.91 13.71 16.06
C GLY A 183 -2.16 14.92 15.57
N SER A 184 -2.85 16.01 15.26
CA SER A 184 -2.21 17.22 14.73
C SER A 184 -1.17 17.76 15.70
N TRP A 185 0.00 18.06 15.15
CA TRP A 185 1.06 18.77 15.84
C TRP A 185 1.77 19.67 14.84
N HIS A 186 2.22 20.83 15.30
CA HIS A 186 2.90 21.82 14.47
C HIS A 186 4.21 22.23 15.11
N MET A 187 5.25 22.41 14.29
CA MET A 187 6.49 23.00 14.75
C MET A 187 6.23 24.40 15.35
N PRO A 188 6.96 24.82 16.40
CA PRO A 188 6.75 26.13 17.04
C PRO A 188 6.81 27.33 16.09
N ASN A 189 7.58 27.23 15.00
CA ASN A 189 7.73 28.29 14.00
C ASN A 189 6.61 28.31 12.93
N ALA A 190 5.68 27.36 12.94
CA ALA A 190 4.57 27.31 11.99
C ALA A 190 3.48 28.36 12.31
N ASN A 191 3.49 28.94 13.52
CA ASN A 191 2.45 29.85 14.00
C ASN A 191 1.03 29.26 13.89
N ARG A 192 0.91 27.95 14.14
CA ARG A 192 -0.35 27.19 14.11
C ARG A 192 -0.58 26.54 15.47
N ASN A 193 -1.84 26.48 15.90
CA ASN A 193 -2.26 25.83 17.13
C ASN A 193 -3.12 24.61 16.79
N ALA A 194 -2.58 23.41 17.02
CA ALA A 194 -3.24 22.16 16.64
C ALA A 194 -4.56 21.95 17.39
N TYR A 195 -4.61 22.27 18.69
CA TYR A 195 -5.83 22.11 19.47
C TYR A 195 -6.92 23.09 19.03
N GLU A 196 -6.57 24.34 18.75
CA GLU A 196 -7.54 25.31 18.21
C GLU A 196 -8.07 24.91 16.84
N GLU A 197 -7.24 24.34 15.97
CA GLU A 197 -7.67 23.80 14.68
C GLU A 197 -8.66 22.65 14.85
N TYR A 198 -8.31 21.67 15.70
CA TYR A 198 -9.20 20.57 16.08
C TYR A 198 -10.53 21.07 16.69
N PHE A 199 -10.48 22.11 17.52
CA PHE A 199 -11.68 22.68 18.13
C PHE A 199 -12.59 23.34 17.08
N LYS A 200 -12.01 23.97 16.06
CA LYS A 200 -12.75 24.64 14.97
C LYS A 200 -13.28 23.66 13.93
N THR A 201 -12.49 22.65 13.56
CA THR A 201 -12.81 21.70 12.50
C THR A 201 -12.17 20.35 12.78
N ARG A 202 -12.99 19.33 13.02
CA ARG A 202 -12.55 17.95 13.23
C ARG A 202 -13.51 16.95 12.62
N LEU A 203 -13.06 15.71 12.50
CA LEU A 203 -13.95 14.57 12.27
C LEU A 203 -14.99 14.49 13.41
N LYS A 204 -16.22 14.08 13.08
CA LYS A 204 -17.27 13.84 14.07
C LYS A 204 -16.77 12.92 15.18
N ASN A 205 -17.06 13.29 16.43
CA ASN A 205 -16.62 12.56 17.61
C ASN A 205 -15.10 12.30 17.69
N ALA A 206 -14.25 13.04 16.96
CA ALA A 206 -12.81 12.85 17.09
C ALA A 206 -12.34 13.18 18.52
N ARG A 207 -11.21 12.59 18.92
CA ARG A 207 -10.48 12.89 20.15
C ARG A 207 -9.19 13.59 19.79
N PHE A 208 -8.76 14.59 20.56
CA PHE A 208 -7.45 15.20 20.37
C PHE A 208 -6.39 14.44 21.16
N PHE A 209 -5.36 13.94 20.48
CA PHE A 209 -4.20 13.32 21.13
C PHE A 209 -3.01 14.27 21.01
N GLY A 210 -2.76 15.00 22.09
CA GLY A 210 -1.63 15.93 22.17
C GLY A 210 -0.33 15.21 22.52
N ILE A 211 0.59 15.13 21.56
CA ILE A 211 1.89 14.45 21.75
C ILE A 211 2.83 15.18 22.72
N ASP A 212 2.58 16.47 23.00
CA ASP A 212 3.35 17.22 23.99
C ASP A 212 2.82 17.00 25.42
N GLU A 213 1.57 16.60 25.54
CA GLU A 213 0.90 16.26 26.79
C GLU A 213 1.16 14.80 27.18
N VAL A 214 1.27 13.93 26.18
CA VAL A 214 1.45 12.47 26.31
C VAL A 214 2.86 12.06 25.89
N LYS A 215 3.85 12.45 26.71
CA LYS A 215 5.27 12.14 26.57
C LYS A 215 5.91 11.89 27.93
N ASP A 216 7.15 11.40 27.95
CA ASP A 216 7.97 11.38 29.16
C ASP A 216 8.29 12.82 29.60
N LYS A 217 7.84 13.19 30.80
CA LYS A 217 8.03 14.52 31.41
C LYS A 217 9.24 14.59 32.33
N THR A 218 9.99 13.50 32.48
CA THR A 218 11.18 13.43 33.35
C THR A 218 12.47 13.88 32.65
N THR A 219 12.38 14.18 31.35
CA THR A 219 13.49 14.63 30.50
C THR A 219 13.09 15.86 29.71
N ASP A 220 14.07 16.72 29.41
CA ASP A 220 13.88 17.89 28.54
C ASP A 220 13.92 17.53 27.04
N LEU A 221 14.14 16.25 26.71
CA LEU A 221 14.10 15.77 25.33
C LEU A 221 12.67 15.86 24.77
N PRO A 222 12.51 16.31 23.51
CA PRO A 222 11.21 16.46 22.89
C PRO A 222 10.60 15.10 22.51
N HIS A 223 9.29 14.95 22.74
CA HIS A 223 8.44 13.85 22.26
C HIS A 223 8.86 12.43 22.66
N MET A 224 9.66 12.29 23.71
CA MET A 224 10.06 10.99 24.24
C MET A 224 8.84 10.16 24.65
N LEU A 225 8.91 8.85 24.41
CA LEU A 225 7.84 7.91 24.72
C LEU A 225 7.37 8.05 26.17
N PRO A 226 6.06 8.19 26.42
CA PRO A 226 5.52 8.17 27.78
C PRO A 226 5.77 6.82 28.45
N THR A 227 5.69 6.77 29.78
CA THR A 227 5.65 5.48 30.46
C THR A 227 4.37 4.72 30.08
N PRO A 228 4.35 3.37 30.17
CA PRO A 228 3.12 2.61 29.91
C PRO A 228 1.94 3.07 30.77
N LYS A 229 2.21 3.52 32.01
CA LYS A 229 1.19 4.04 32.92
C LYS A 229 0.62 5.37 32.42
N ASP A 230 1.48 6.31 32.03
CA ASP A 230 1.04 7.62 31.55
C ASP A 230 0.28 7.49 30.23
N PHE A 231 0.73 6.60 29.33
CA PHE A 231 -0.02 6.26 28.12
C PHE A 231 -1.40 5.70 28.46
N SER A 232 -1.46 4.72 29.37
CA SER A 232 -2.71 4.11 29.81
C SER A 232 -3.71 5.13 30.36
N GLU A 233 -3.23 6.06 31.20
CA GLU A 233 -4.06 7.13 31.76
C GLU A 233 -4.54 8.10 30.68
N ALA A 234 -3.64 8.57 29.81
CA ALA A 234 -3.97 9.49 28.72
C ALA A 234 -5.01 8.89 27.76
N VAL A 235 -4.81 7.65 27.30
CA VAL A 235 -5.73 6.97 26.37
C VAL A 235 -7.08 6.68 27.04
N GLY A 236 -7.07 6.28 28.31
CA GLY A 236 -8.29 6.12 29.11
C GLY A 236 -9.09 7.42 29.25
N ASN A 237 -8.41 8.55 29.47
CA ASN A 237 -9.03 9.88 29.54
C ASN A 237 -9.67 10.31 28.21
N LEU A 238 -9.17 9.82 27.07
CA LEU A 238 -9.78 10.00 25.75
C LEU A 238 -11.00 9.09 25.50
N GLY A 239 -11.37 8.26 26.47
CA GLY A 239 -12.52 7.34 26.37
C GLY A 239 -12.25 6.14 25.46
N ILE A 240 -10.98 5.78 25.29
CA ILE A 240 -10.53 4.67 24.45
C ILE A 240 -10.19 3.47 25.35
N SER A 241 -10.57 2.28 24.91
CA SER A 241 -10.23 0.97 25.48
C SER A 241 -9.45 0.15 24.45
N GLU A 242 -8.83 -0.95 24.88
CA GLU A 242 -7.97 -1.82 24.06
C GLU A 242 -8.72 -2.53 22.92
N LYS A 243 -10.05 -2.54 22.98
CA LYS A 243 -10.93 -3.18 21.98
C LYS A 243 -11.43 -2.21 20.92
N ASP A 244 -11.32 -0.92 21.16
CA ASP A 244 -11.81 0.10 20.24
C ASP A 244 -10.94 0.13 18.97
N HIS A 245 -11.50 0.53 17.84
CA HIS A 245 -10.73 0.73 16.61
C HIS A 245 -10.39 2.21 16.48
N VAL A 246 -9.12 2.55 16.68
CA VAL A 246 -8.64 3.92 16.56
C VAL A 246 -8.28 4.25 15.11
N VAL A 247 -8.81 5.35 14.57
CA VAL A 247 -8.40 5.88 13.26
C VAL A 247 -7.74 7.23 13.44
N VAL A 248 -6.42 7.29 13.20
CA VAL A 248 -5.61 8.48 13.42
C VAL A 248 -5.55 9.33 12.15
N TYR A 249 -5.68 10.64 12.29
CA TYR A 249 -5.48 11.61 11.21
C TYR A 249 -4.80 12.89 11.74
N ASP A 250 -4.38 13.80 10.86
CA ASP A 250 -3.99 15.17 11.23
C ASP A 250 -4.62 16.23 10.30
N SER A 251 -4.40 17.50 10.63
CA SER A 251 -4.89 18.67 9.89
C SER A 251 -4.10 18.98 8.61
N ILE A 252 -3.03 18.23 8.30
CA ILE A 252 -2.12 18.49 7.17
C ILE A 252 -2.18 17.39 6.09
N GLY A 253 -2.53 16.16 6.47
CA GLY A 253 -2.71 15.00 5.62
C GLY A 253 -1.73 13.85 5.89
N LEU A 254 -0.45 14.13 6.21
CA LEU A 254 0.65 13.18 6.45
C LEU A 254 1.92 13.90 6.97
N ASP A 255 1.82 14.77 7.99
CA ASP A 255 3.02 15.50 8.44
C ASP A 255 3.57 14.94 9.78
N TYR A 256 2.70 14.49 10.71
CA TYR A 256 3.19 14.03 12.04
C TYR A 256 2.39 12.90 12.72
N PHE A 257 1.21 12.51 12.26
CA PHE A 257 0.33 11.57 13.01
C PHE A 257 0.75 10.10 13.00
N SER A 258 1.68 9.70 12.13
CA SER A 258 2.22 8.32 12.13
C SER A 258 2.82 7.92 13.47
N ILE A 259 3.26 8.89 14.29
CA ILE A 259 3.79 8.65 15.63
C ILE A 259 2.75 7.98 16.52
N ILE A 260 1.49 8.39 16.45
CA ILE A 260 0.40 7.84 17.25
C ILE A 260 0.11 6.42 16.82
N TYR A 261 0.13 6.15 15.51
CA TYR A 261 -0.01 4.77 15.01
C TYR A 261 1.11 3.85 15.52
N VAL A 262 2.37 4.27 15.40
CA VAL A 262 3.51 3.49 15.89
C VAL A 262 3.44 3.32 17.41
N LEU A 263 3.12 4.39 18.14
CA LEU A 263 2.96 4.42 19.59
C LEU A 263 1.88 3.44 20.05
N TYR A 264 0.65 3.59 19.53
CA TYR A 264 -0.48 2.75 19.91
C TYR A 264 -0.26 1.31 19.47
N GLN A 265 -0.09 1.06 18.18
CA GLN A 265 -0.14 -0.30 17.66
C GLN A 265 1.14 -1.09 17.90
N LYS A 266 2.30 -0.46 17.67
CA LYS A 266 3.58 -1.18 17.63
C LYS A 266 4.21 -1.22 19.01
N VAL A 267 4.31 -0.06 19.65
CA VAL A 267 5.03 0.12 20.92
C VAL A 267 4.20 -0.37 22.11
N PHE A 268 2.91 -0.04 22.17
CA PHE A 268 2.02 -0.42 23.27
C PHE A 268 1.00 -1.53 22.95
N GLY A 269 1.01 -2.06 21.72
CA GLY A 269 0.28 -3.27 21.36
C GLY A 269 -1.24 -3.11 21.23
N HIS A 270 -1.74 -1.91 20.94
CA HIS A 270 -3.15 -1.69 20.61
C HIS A 270 -3.47 -2.29 19.24
N GLU A 271 -4.24 -3.37 19.17
CA GLU A 271 -4.34 -4.19 17.96
C GLU A 271 -4.97 -3.45 16.76
N ARG A 272 -6.00 -2.63 17.02
CA ARG A 272 -6.85 -2.03 15.98
C ARG A 272 -6.57 -0.54 15.80
N VAL A 273 -5.53 -0.22 15.04
CA VAL A 273 -5.19 1.16 14.67
C VAL A 273 -5.02 1.29 13.18
N SER A 274 -5.61 2.32 12.60
CA SER A 274 -5.45 2.67 11.18
C SER A 274 -5.12 4.15 11.02
N LEU A 275 -4.45 4.50 9.93
CA LEU A 275 -4.16 5.87 9.50
C LEU A 275 -5.19 6.29 8.45
N LEU A 276 -5.81 7.46 8.61
CA LEU A 276 -6.68 8.03 7.58
C LEU A 276 -5.83 8.58 6.43
N GLU A 277 -5.91 7.95 5.27
CA GLU A 277 -5.21 8.40 4.07
C GLU A 277 -5.66 9.82 3.66
N GLY A 278 -4.71 10.74 3.51
CA GLY A 278 -5.00 12.12 3.12
C GLY A 278 -5.47 13.03 4.25
N GLY A 279 -5.65 12.49 5.47
CA GLY A 279 -6.07 13.20 6.67
C GLY A 279 -7.31 14.09 6.50
N LEU A 280 -7.40 15.13 7.35
CA LEU A 280 -8.49 16.11 7.28
C LEU A 280 -8.57 16.85 5.94
N PRO A 281 -7.45 17.21 5.25
CA PRO A 281 -7.55 17.89 3.96
C PRO A 281 -8.28 17.10 2.88
N LYS A 282 -8.04 15.79 2.76
CA LYS A 282 -8.77 14.94 1.81
C LYS A 282 -10.24 14.79 2.20
N TRP A 283 -10.51 14.61 3.50
CA TRP A 283 -11.87 14.54 4.05
C TRP A 283 -12.70 15.79 3.69
N LEU A 284 -12.13 16.98 3.89
CA LEU A 284 -12.76 18.26 3.54
C LEU A 284 -12.94 18.44 2.03
N LYS A 285 -11.92 18.09 1.24
CA LYS A 285 -11.97 18.18 -0.23
C LYS A 285 -13.09 17.34 -0.83
N GLU A 286 -13.41 16.22 -0.20
CA GLU A 286 -14.49 15.31 -0.60
C GLU A 286 -15.87 15.76 -0.06
N GLY A 287 -15.95 16.89 0.65
CA GLY A 287 -17.21 17.46 1.12
C GLY A 287 -17.85 16.70 2.29
N ARG A 288 -17.04 15.95 3.06
CA ARG A 288 -17.54 15.09 4.14
C ARG A 288 -17.83 15.88 5.43
N PRO A 289 -18.75 15.40 6.30
CA PRO A 289 -19.18 16.12 7.49
C PRO A 289 -18.05 16.32 8.52
N VAL A 290 -18.08 17.46 9.21
CA VAL A 290 -17.14 17.83 10.29
C VAL A 290 -17.89 18.43 11.48
N GLU A 291 -17.24 18.43 12.64
CA GLU A 291 -17.73 19.03 13.88
C GLU A 291 -16.80 20.14 14.39
N SER A 292 -17.33 20.95 15.31
CA SER A 292 -16.62 22.01 16.00
C SER A 292 -17.12 22.12 17.45
N GLY A 293 -16.39 22.85 18.30
CA GLY A 293 -16.82 23.10 19.68
C GLY A 293 -16.38 22.03 20.68
N PRO A 294 -16.91 22.03 21.92
CA PRO A 294 -16.57 21.03 22.92
C PRO A 294 -17.09 19.64 22.55
N ILE A 295 -16.55 18.61 23.21
CA ILE A 295 -17.03 17.23 23.12
C ILE A 295 -17.03 16.60 24.51
N ASP A 296 -18.11 15.90 24.83
CA ASP A 296 -18.22 15.16 26.07
C ASP A 296 -17.57 13.79 25.91
N ILE A 297 -16.43 13.60 26.59
CA ILE A 297 -15.68 12.35 26.58
C ILE A 297 -15.91 11.65 27.91
N ILE A 298 -16.49 10.46 27.86
CA ILE A 298 -16.59 9.59 29.03
C ILE A 298 -15.30 8.78 29.09
N SER A 299 -14.47 9.06 30.10
CA SER A 299 -13.23 8.33 30.32
C SER A 299 -13.50 6.83 30.52
N LYS A 300 -12.61 5.99 29.99
CA LYS A 300 -12.62 4.54 30.15
C LYS A 300 -11.38 4.10 30.91
N SER A 301 -11.44 2.93 31.53
CA SER A 301 -10.22 2.26 31.96
C SER A 301 -9.49 1.72 30.74
N TYR A 302 -8.21 2.05 30.63
CA TYR A 302 -7.26 1.39 29.74
C TYR A 302 -6.29 0.60 30.62
N LYS A 303 -5.95 -0.61 30.24
CA LYS A 303 -4.99 -1.47 30.92
C LYS A 303 -3.59 -1.00 30.60
N VAL A 304 -2.75 -0.91 31.63
CA VAL A 304 -1.34 -0.60 31.47
C VAL A 304 -0.69 -1.61 30.51
N PRO A 305 -0.22 -1.17 29.33
CA PRO A 305 0.36 -2.07 28.33
C PRO A 305 1.78 -2.49 28.73
N THR A 306 2.30 -3.50 28.04
CA THR A 306 3.73 -3.83 28.08
C THR A 306 4.42 -3.11 26.93
N LEU A 307 5.45 -2.33 27.25
CA LEU A 307 6.28 -1.66 26.24
C LEU A 307 7.06 -2.71 25.42
N ASN A 308 6.91 -2.68 24.10
CA ASN A 308 7.75 -3.46 23.20
C ASN A 308 9.11 -2.77 22.98
N THR A 309 10.08 -3.10 23.83
CA THR A 309 11.41 -2.51 23.80
C THR A 309 12.20 -2.84 22.53
N ALA A 310 11.85 -3.89 21.79
CA ALA A 310 12.54 -4.25 20.55
C ALA A 310 12.35 -3.22 19.42
N LEU A 311 11.31 -2.39 19.51
CA LEU A 311 10.97 -1.36 18.52
C LEU A 311 11.56 0.01 18.85
N VAL A 312 12.24 0.14 19.98
CA VAL A 312 12.79 1.40 20.46
C VAL A 312 14.29 1.22 20.65
N ARG A 313 15.06 2.16 20.09
CA ARG A 313 16.50 2.27 20.36
C ARG A 313 16.72 3.46 21.27
N ASN A 314 17.69 3.33 22.17
CA ASN A 314 18.21 4.43 22.97
C ASN A 314 19.60 4.86 22.43
N TYR A 315 20.17 5.91 23.01
CA TYR A 315 21.50 6.40 22.64
C TYR A 315 22.60 5.34 22.67
N ASN A 316 22.62 4.46 23.69
CA ASN A 316 23.66 3.44 23.82
C ASN A 316 23.55 2.41 22.70
N ASP A 317 22.34 2.03 22.29
CA ASP A 317 22.15 1.10 21.16
C ASP A 317 22.73 1.70 19.86
N ILE A 318 22.48 2.99 19.60
CA ILE A 318 23.05 3.70 18.46
C ILE A 318 24.57 3.81 18.57
N ARG A 319 25.09 4.13 19.74
CA ARG A 319 26.54 4.25 19.98
C ARG A 319 27.24 2.92 19.72
N ASN A 320 26.69 1.82 20.22
CA ASN A 320 27.19 0.46 20.01
C ASN A 320 27.11 0.07 18.53
N ASN A 321 26.00 0.37 17.85
CA ASN A 321 25.86 0.13 16.41
C ASN A 321 26.96 0.83 15.59
N ILE A 322 27.31 2.06 15.98
CA ILE A 322 28.41 2.82 15.37
C ILE A 322 29.77 2.20 15.71
N ASP A 323 30.01 1.80 16.97
CA ASP A 323 31.28 1.21 17.41
C ASP A 323 31.57 -0.14 16.77
N HIS A 324 30.53 -0.96 16.54
CA HIS A 324 30.66 -2.20 15.77
C HIS A 324 31.04 -1.95 14.31
N GLY A 325 30.65 -0.81 13.75
CA GLY A 325 30.95 -0.40 12.39
C GLY A 325 30.02 -1.02 11.35
N LYS A 326 29.92 -0.36 10.18
CA LYS A 326 29.01 -0.72 9.09
C LYS A 326 29.18 -2.14 8.52
N ASP A 327 30.34 -2.74 8.70
CA ASP A 327 30.68 -4.06 8.16
C ASP A 327 30.40 -5.19 9.18
N SER A 328 29.93 -4.84 10.38
CA SER A 328 29.50 -5.81 11.40
C SER A 328 28.25 -6.56 10.96
N PRO A 329 28.15 -7.89 11.22
CA PRO A 329 26.92 -8.64 10.99
C PRO A 329 25.75 -8.18 11.88
N GLU A 330 26.04 -7.48 12.98
CA GLU A 330 25.04 -6.92 13.90
C GLU A 330 24.61 -5.49 13.53
N PHE A 331 25.19 -4.91 12.47
CA PHE A 331 24.90 -3.54 12.08
C PHE A 331 23.43 -3.36 11.66
N GLU A 332 22.76 -2.38 12.28
CA GLU A 332 21.43 -1.94 11.90
C GLU A 332 21.52 -0.71 10.99
N GLN A 333 20.79 -0.71 9.87
CA GLN A 333 20.78 0.41 8.93
C GLN A 333 20.09 1.62 9.56
N VAL A 334 20.78 2.74 9.74
CA VAL A 334 20.19 3.95 10.33
C VAL A 334 19.71 4.89 9.24
N LEU A 335 18.42 5.24 9.22
CA LEU A 335 17.84 6.19 8.26
C LEU A 335 17.41 7.46 8.99
N ASP A 336 17.80 8.61 8.47
CA ASP A 336 17.47 9.91 9.04
C ASP A 336 16.42 10.64 8.18
N ALA A 337 15.27 10.94 8.78
CA ALA A 337 14.12 11.58 8.13
C ALA A 337 14.19 13.11 8.09
N ARG A 338 15.24 13.75 8.64
CA ARG A 338 15.43 15.20 8.57
C ARG A 338 15.61 15.66 7.12
N PRO A 339 15.25 16.93 6.80
CA PRO A 339 15.58 17.53 5.52
C PRO A 339 17.07 17.41 5.19
N GLU A 340 17.41 17.19 3.92
CA GLU A 340 18.79 17.01 3.45
C GLU A 340 19.71 18.16 3.91
N ALA A 341 19.19 19.39 3.92
CA ALA A 341 19.96 20.56 4.34
C ALA A 341 20.43 20.48 5.80
N ARG A 342 19.63 19.89 6.70
CA ARG A 342 20.02 19.65 8.10
C ARG A 342 20.98 18.46 8.22
N TYR A 343 20.73 17.41 7.44
CA TYR A 343 21.54 16.19 7.44
C TYR A 343 22.96 16.41 6.90
N PHE A 344 23.07 17.00 5.70
CA PHE A 344 24.34 17.31 5.03
C PHE A 344 24.94 18.63 5.49
N PHE A 345 24.19 19.42 6.28
CA PHE A 345 24.58 20.75 6.72
C PHE A 345 24.92 21.67 5.54
N THR A 346 23.95 21.86 4.63
CA THR A 346 24.09 22.75 3.46
C THR A 346 23.40 24.09 3.72
N GLY A 347 24.10 25.20 3.47
CA GLY A 347 23.60 26.57 3.70
C GLY A 347 23.48 26.93 5.19
N ASP A 348 22.53 27.82 5.52
CA ASP A 348 22.27 28.29 6.91
C ASP A 348 21.23 27.42 7.66
N ALA A 349 21.03 26.17 7.23
CA ALA A 349 20.03 25.27 7.82
C ALA A 349 20.44 24.81 9.23
N SER A 350 20.07 25.62 10.22
CA SER A 350 20.29 25.32 11.64
C SER A 350 19.29 24.27 12.15
N GLU A 351 19.70 23.50 13.15
CA GLU A 351 18.77 22.72 13.94
C GLU A 351 17.78 23.66 14.66
N PRO A 352 16.48 23.31 14.73
CA PRO A 352 15.46 24.20 15.31
C PRO A 352 15.67 24.43 16.81
N ARG A 353 16.45 23.56 17.48
CA ARG A 353 16.79 23.71 18.90
C ARG A 353 18.16 24.38 19.04
N PRO A 354 18.29 25.47 19.83
CA PRO A 354 19.54 26.18 20.01
C PRO A 354 20.65 25.28 20.58
N GLY A 355 21.89 25.47 20.12
CA GLY A 355 23.08 24.83 20.71
C GLY A 355 23.38 23.39 20.24
N LEU A 356 22.53 22.79 19.41
CA LEU A 356 22.81 21.47 18.84
C LEU A 356 23.86 21.55 17.72
N GLN A 357 24.80 20.61 17.73
CA GLN A 357 25.75 20.45 16.63
C GLN A 357 25.02 20.00 15.36
N SER A 358 25.48 20.52 14.22
CA SER A 358 24.98 20.13 12.91
C SER A 358 25.67 18.87 12.38
N GLY A 359 25.07 18.22 11.38
CA GLY A 359 25.58 16.99 10.78
C GLY A 359 24.66 15.80 11.00
N HIS A 360 25.23 14.60 10.96
CA HIS A 360 24.51 13.34 11.09
C HIS A 360 25.33 12.26 11.79
N MET A 361 24.66 11.17 12.17
CA MET A 361 25.28 10.01 12.79
C MET A 361 26.18 9.27 11.78
N PRO A 362 27.36 8.77 12.17
CA PRO A 362 28.16 7.90 11.33
C PRO A 362 27.34 6.75 10.74
N TYR A 363 27.59 6.46 9.46
CA TYR A 363 26.95 5.39 8.69
C TYR A 363 25.44 5.54 8.46
N SER A 364 24.78 6.59 8.96
CA SER A 364 23.38 6.81 8.63
C SER A 364 23.18 7.16 7.15
N THR A 365 21.95 7.03 6.68
CA THR A 365 21.52 7.37 5.32
C THR A 365 20.40 8.41 5.38
N SER A 366 20.53 9.50 4.62
CA SER A 366 19.47 10.52 4.51
C SER A 366 18.31 10.02 3.65
N VAL A 367 17.13 9.96 4.27
CA VAL A 367 15.84 9.70 3.62
C VAL A 367 14.81 10.70 4.14
N PRO A 368 14.82 11.95 3.65
CA PRO A 368 13.90 12.99 4.12
C PRO A 368 12.44 12.53 4.06
N PHE A 369 11.64 12.81 5.08
CA PHE A 369 10.25 12.34 5.16
C PHE A 369 9.38 12.77 3.97
N ASN A 370 9.66 13.94 3.37
CA ASN A 370 8.92 14.41 2.20
C ASN A 370 9.20 13.57 0.93
N SER A 371 10.29 12.80 0.90
CA SER A 371 10.64 11.94 -0.23
C SER A 371 9.73 10.71 -0.36
N ILE A 372 9.01 10.33 0.70
CA ILE A 372 8.05 9.22 0.70
C ILE A 372 6.60 9.65 0.46
N ILE A 373 6.36 10.96 0.23
CA ILE A 373 5.03 11.55 0.01
C ILE A 373 4.82 11.76 -1.50
N ASP A 374 3.62 11.43 -1.99
CA ASP A 374 3.24 11.67 -3.38
C ASP A 374 3.20 13.19 -3.65
N PRO A 375 4.01 13.70 -4.59
CA PRO A 375 4.07 15.14 -4.89
C PRO A 375 2.77 15.69 -5.48
N ASN A 376 1.89 14.84 -6.04
CA ASN A 376 0.62 15.25 -6.63
C ASN A 376 -0.46 15.46 -5.56
N THR A 377 -0.54 14.56 -4.58
CA THR A 377 -1.52 14.65 -3.50
C THR A 377 -1.02 15.46 -2.31
N LYS A 378 0.30 15.46 -2.08
CA LYS A 378 1.03 16.05 -0.94
C LYS A 378 0.57 15.54 0.44
N THR A 379 -0.29 14.53 0.45
CA THR A 379 -1.05 14.08 1.62
C THR A 379 -1.18 12.55 1.67
N THR A 380 -0.63 11.84 0.69
CA THR A 380 -0.58 10.37 0.65
C THR A 380 0.86 9.90 0.47
N PHE A 381 1.17 8.69 0.93
CA PHE A 381 2.45 8.08 0.60
C PHE A 381 2.55 7.84 -0.91
N LEU A 382 3.78 7.76 -1.41
CA LEU A 382 4.05 7.16 -2.72
C LEU A 382 3.48 5.73 -2.78
N ASN A 383 3.22 5.24 -4.00
CA ASN A 383 2.78 3.86 -4.16
C ASN A 383 3.92 2.86 -3.83
N ASP A 384 3.57 1.60 -3.63
CA ASP A 384 4.51 0.57 -3.17
C ASP A 384 5.74 0.41 -4.08
N ASP A 385 5.57 0.54 -5.40
CA ASP A 385 6.67 0.40 -6.37
C ASP A 385 7.61 1.61 -6.34
N GLU A 386 7.07 2.81 -6.16
CA GLU A 386 7.84 4.04 -6.00
C GLU A 386 8.62 4.06 -4.68
N LEU A 387 7.99 3.63 -3.58
CA LEU A 387 8.65 3.47 -2.28
C LEU A 387 9.80 2.45 -2.38
N LYS A 388 9.56 1.28 -2.97
CA LYS A 388 10.62 0.27 -3.18
C LYS A 388 11.79 0.83 -3.98
N LYS A 389 11.52 1.56 -5.08
CA LYS A 389 12.56 2.20 -5.90
C LYS A 389 13.34 3.24 -5.10
N LEU A 390 12.67 4.06 -4.29
CA LEU A 390 13.30 5.06 -3.44
C LEU A 390 14.28 4.41 -2.46
N PHE A 391 13.83 3.44 -1.67
CA PHE A 391 14.69 2.76 -0.68
C PHE A 391 15.81 1.95 -1.33
N GLN A 392 15.55 1.30 -2.47
CA GLN A 392 16.58 0.61 -3.24
C GLN A 392 17.65 1.58 -3.76
N SER A 393 17.26 2.76 -4.24
CA SER A 393 18.23 3.78 -4.71
C SER A 393 19.16 4.29 -3.60
N LYS A 394 18.75 4.12 -2.34
CA LYS A 394 19.51 4.44 -1.13
C LYS A 394 20.26 3.23 -0.56
N ASN A 395 20.27 2.11 -1.28
CA ASN A 395 20.88 0.83 -0.88
C ASN A 395 20.33 0.27 0.44
N ILE A 396 19.04 0.49 0.72
CA ILE A 396 18.39 -0.06 1.91
C ILE A 396 17.90 -1.47 1.66
N ASP A 397 18.33 -2.41 2.49
CA ASP A 397 17.92 -3.81 2.48
C ASP A 397 16.75 -4.02 3.47
N LEU A 398 15.57 -4.35 2.96
CA LEU A 398 14.35 -4.50 3.76
C LEU A 398 14.35 -5.75 4.67
N GLU A 399 15.25 -6.71 4.43
CA GLU A 399 15.34 -7.95 5.22
C GLU A 399 16.29 -7.81 6.44
N LYS A 400 17.10 -6.76 6.44
CA LYS A 400 18.01 -6.41 7.54
C LYS A 400 17.35 -5.49 8.57
N PRO A 401 17.85 -5.45 9.81
CA PRO A 401 17.41 -4.48 10.80
C PRO A 401 17.58 -3.04 10.29
N ILE A 402 16.57 -2.22 10.54
CA ILE A 402 16.53 -0.80 10.19
C ILE A 402 16.11 0.01 11.41
N VAL A 403 16.92 1.01 11.76
CA VAL A 403 16.63 1.98 12.81
C VAL A 403 16.32 3.33 12.17
N LEU A 404 15.23 3.93 12.59
CA LEU A 404 14.72 5.18 12.05
C LEU A 404 14.94 6.32 13.04
N SER A 405 15.47 7.42 12.55
CA SER A 405 15.75 8.62 13.35
C SER A 405 15.26 9.85 12.59
N CYS A 406 15.12 10.96 13.31
CA CYS A 406 14.90 12.26 12.73
C CYS A 406 15.47 13.35 13.66
N GLY A 407 14.76 14.46 13.86
CA GLY A 407 15.09 15.42 14.89
C GLY A 407 14.73 14.96 16.31
N SER A 408 13.59 14.29 16.49
CA SER A 408 12.97 14.03 17.82
C SER A 408 11.97 12.88 17.79
N GLY A 409 12.26 11.78 17.11
CA GLY A 409 11.41 10.59 17.06
C GLY A 409 10.15 10.69 16.17
N VAL A 410 9.61 11.89 15.92
CA VAL A 410 8.30 12.05 15.23
C VAL A 410 8.34 11.69 13.75
N THR A 411 9.06 12.41 12.88
CA THR A 411 9.01 12.11 11.42
C THR A 411 9.67 10.78 11.05
N ALA A 412 10.46 10.19 11.96
CA ALA A 412 10.99 8.84 11.82
C ALA A 412 9.88 7.79 11.69
N THR A 413 8.73 7.98 12.34
CA THR A 413 7.61 7.04 12.24
C THR A 413 6.91 7.06 10.89
N MET A 414 7.09 8.11 10.09
CA MET A 414 6.59 8.11 8.71
C MET A 414 7.39 7.14 7.84
N LEU A 415 8.72 7.14 7.99
CA LEU A 415 9.57 6.14 7.36
C LEU A 415 9.21 4.74 7.85
N TYR A 416 8.87 4.58 9.14
CA TYR A 416 8.45 3.31 9.72
C TYR A 416 7.24 2.77 8.97
N THR A 417 6.18 3.57 8.88
CA THR A 417 4.95 3.18 8.17
C THR A 417 5.21 2.88 6.70
N ALA A 418 6.03 3.69 6.01
CA ALA A 418 6.34 3.46 4.60
C ALA A 418 7.13 2.17 4.36
N LEU A 419 8.13 1.88 5.21
CA LEU A 419 8.94 0.65 5.12
C LEU A 419 8.11 -0.59 5.47
N GLU A 420 7.28 -0.52 6.50
CA GLU A 420 6.38 -1.60 6.88
C GLU A 420 5.40 -1.92 5.74
N LYS A 421 4.82 -0.87 5.12
CA LYS A 421 3.92 -1.00 3.97
C LYS A 421 4.54 -1.78 2.81
N ILE A 422 5.84 -1.61 2.56
CA ILE A 422 6.55 -2.32 1.48
C ILE A 422 7.21 -3.64 1.93
N GLY A 423 6.97 -4.07 3.18
CA GLY A 423 7.30 -5.41 3.66
C GLY A 423 8.50 -5.51 4.61
N ALA A 424 9.10 -4.41 5.05
CA ALA A 424 10.16 -4.45 6.06
C ALA A 424 9.59 -4.91 7.42
N LYS A 425 10.30 -5.83 8.09
CA LYS A 425 9.80 -6.49 9.32
C LYS A 425 10.59 -6.15 10.58
N LYS A 426 11.84 -5.72 10.43
CA LYS A 426 12.78 -5.47 11.54
C LYS A 426 13.03 -3.98 11.65
N LEU A 427 12.02 -3.26 12.13
CA LEU A 427 12.05 -1.81 12.25
C LEU A 427 12.14 -1.42 13.72
N ALA A 428 12.93 -0.38 14.00
CA ALA A 428 12.94 0.28 15.30
C ALA A 428 13.06 1.80 15.11
N VAL A 429 12.65 2.57 16.12
CA VAL A 429 12.80 4.02 16.15
C VAL A 429 13.81 4.39 17.22
N TYR A 430 14.78 5.23 16.86
CA TYR A 430 15.60 5.91 17.84
C TYR A 430 14.85 7.13 18.38
N ASP A 431 14.25 6.97 19.56
CA ASP A 431 13.31 7.92 20.15
C ASP A 431 13.95 9.30 20.42
N GLY A 432 15.10 9.29 21.10
CA GLY A 432 15.89 10.51 21.37
C GLY A 432 16.37 11.22 20.10
N SER A 433 16.56 10.47 19.01
CA SER A 433 16.87 10.99 17.67
C SER A 433 18.05 11.98 17.69
N TRP A 434 18.15 12.89 16.71
CA TRP A 434 19.25 13.84 16.62
C TRP A 434 19.37 14.76 17.84
N THR A 435 18.26 15.12 18.49
CA THR A 435 18.29 16.03 19.65
C THR A 435 19.04 15.43 20.83
N GLU A 436 18.79 14.15 21.15
CA GLU A 436 19.58 13.46 22.17
C GLU A 436 21.02 13.23 21.69
N TYR A 437 21.18 12.73 20.46
CA TYR A 437 22.49 12.34 19.94
C TYR A 437 23.47 13.51 19.89
N ALA A 438 23.09 14.61 19.26
CA ALA A 438 23.94 15.80 19.13
C ALA A 438 24.04 16.59 20.43
N GLY A 439 23.10 16.39 21.36
CA GLY A 439 23.13 16.99 22.69
C GLY A 439 24.07 16.27 23.68
N LYS A 440 24.41 15.01 23.43
CA LYS A 440 25.37 14.26 24.26
C LYS A 440 26.81 14.58 23.89
N GLU A 441 27.58 14.94 24.91
CA GLU A 441 29.01 15.20 24.76
C GLU A 441 29.76 13.93 24.30
N GLY A 442 30.68 14.09 23.35
CA GLY A 442 31.49 12.99 22.83
C GLY A 442 30.81 12.11 21.78
N SER A 443 29.57 12.40 21.38
CA SER A 443 28.90 11.72 20.26
C SER A 443 29.70 11.91 18.96
N PRO A 444 30.06 10.82 18.25
CA PRO A 444 30.72 10.94 16.95
C PRO A 444 29.78 11.58 15.92
N ILE A 445 30.16 12.70 15.32
CA ILE A 445 29.32 13.38 14.32
C ILE A 445 30.06 13.46 12.98
N VAL A 446 29.34 13.13 11.90
CA VAL A 446 29.80 13.32 10.53
C VAL A 446 29.22 14.63 9.99
N GLY A 447 30.09 15.56 9.63
CA GLY A 447 29.77 16.92 9.20
C GLY A 447 31.05 17.78 9.19
N ARG A 448 31.03 18.97 8.59
CA ARG A 448 32.21 19.86 8.64
C ARG A 448 32.40 20.39 10.08
N LYS A 449 33.63 20.24 10.58
CA LYS A 449 34.15 20.97 11.73
C LYS A 449 33.99 22.48 11.57
#